data_AF-A0A2A2ZBD0-F1
#
_entry.id   AF-A0A2A2ZBD0-F1
#
_cell.length_a   1.000
_cell.length_b   1.000
_cell.length_c   1.000
_cell.angle_alpha   90.00
_cell.angle_beta   90.00
_cell.angle_gamma   90.00
#
_symmetry.space_group_name_H-M   'P 1'
#
loop_
_entity.id
_entity.type
_entity.pdbx_description
1 polymer ?
#
loop_
_entity_poly.entity_id
_entity_poly.type
_entity_poly.pdbx_seq_one_letter_code
_entity_poly.pdbx_strand_id
1 'polypeptide(L)'
;MVPGWRLNFAAGAIPFTAGLITFVTTQLGVARPDAPWPTGLSSLGFTFNRLAAAGNGAQQWAELTGSVGGVNVAAAAVAVSVVARFGLRAGQRWAWWFLAFCLLWIGLHDAFAATRFFAATGQPIIVMPYSYVALMLAGLIRSRKAIFAPQDRN
;
A
#
# COMPACT_ATOMS: atom_id res chain seq x y z
N MET A 1 -23.89 -9.60 -10.65
CA MET A 1 -22.47 -9.33 -10.30
C MET A 1 -22.45 -8.36 -9.12
N VAL A 2 -21.55 -8.56 -8.15
CA VAL A 2 -21.48 -7.72 -6.93
C VAL A 2 -21.04 -6.30 -7.29
N PRO A 3 -21.81 -5.22 -7.04
CA PRO A 3 -21.37 -3.85 -7.29
C PRO A 3 -20.17 -3.47 -6.41
N GLY A 4 -19.33 -2.54 -6.86
CA GLY A 4 -18.17 -2.06 -6.09
C GLY A 4 -16.89 -2.88 -6.25
N TRP A 5 -16.94 -4.13 -6.73
CA TRP A 5 -15.74 -4.97 -6.89
C TRP A 5 -14.62 -4.34 -7.73
N ARG A 6 -14.97 -3.56 -8.75
CA ARG A 6 -14.01 -2.83 -9.60
C ARG A 6 -13.25 -1.76 -8.83
N LEU A 7 -13.87 -1.14 -7.82
CA LEU A 7 -13.20 -0.16 -6.97
C LEU A 7 -12.20 -0.84 -6.05
N ASN A 8 -12.55 -1.96 -5.41
CA ASN A 8 -11.60 -2.73 -4.60
C ASN A 8 -10.45 -3.30 -5.46
N PHE A 9 -10.74 -3.71 -6.71
CA PHE A 9 -9.73 -4.13 -7.66
C PHE A 9 -8.75 -2.98 -7.99
N ALA A 10 -9.29 -1.82 -8.34
CA ALA A 10 -8.52 -0.63 -8.66
C ALA A 10 -7.75 -0.10 -7.44
N ALA A 11 -8.30 -0.25 -6.23
CA ALA A 11 -7.62 0.11 -4.99
C ALA A 11 -6.26 -0.59 -4.90
N GLY A 12 -6.16 -1.87 -5.25
CA GLY A 12 -4.89 -2.61 -5.24
C GLY A 12 -3.79 -1.99 -6.14
N ALA A 13 -4.14 -1.30 -7.22
CA ALA A 13 -3.12 -0.63 -8.06
C ALA A 13 -2.33 0.45 -7.31
N ILE A 14 -2.94 1.05 -6.27
CA ILE A 14 -2.31 2.09 -5.45
C ILE A 14 -1.20 1.47 -4.57
N PRO A 15 -1.50 0.44 -3.75
CA PRO A 15 -0.62 -0.60 -3.25
C PRO A 15 0.66 -0.84 -4.01
N PHE A 16 0.37 -1.37 -5.19
CA PHE A 16 1.34 -1.92 -6.10
C PHE A 16 2.33 -0.85 -6.55
N THR A 17 1.81 0.31 -6.93
CA THR A 17 2.63 1.44 -7.35
C THR A 17 3.48 1.97 -6.19
N ALA A 18 2.92 2.10 -5.00
CA ALA A 18 3.66 2.55 -3.82
C ALA A 18 4.80 1.57 -3.45
N GLY A 19 4.52 0.26 -3.47
CA GLY A 19 5.51 -0.78 -3.23
C GLY A 19 6.64 -0.77 -4.26
N LEU A 20 6.31 -0.65 -5.54
CA LEU A 20 7.29 -0.57 -6.62
C LEU A 20 8.15 0.70 -6.53
N ILE A 21 7.55 1.85 -6.26
CA ILE A 21 8.28 3.11 -6.05
C ILE A 21 9.25 2.94 -4.89
N THR A 22 8.79 2.41 -3.75
CA THR A 22 9.62 2.20 -2.56
C THR A 22 10.81 1.29 -2.87
N PHE A 23 10.58 0.18 -3.57
CA PHE A 23 11.65 -0.72 -3.99
C PHE A 23 12.66 0.02 -4.88
N VAL A 24 12.19 0.67 -5.95
CA VAL A 24 13.05 1.36 -6.92
C VAL A 24 13.84 2.49 -6.26
N THR A 25 13.20 3.31 -5.43
CA THR A 25 13.87 4.44 -4.77
C THR A 25 14.90 3.97 -3.75
N THR A 26 14.65 2.86 -3.05
CA THR A 26 15.66 2.21 -2.20
C THR A 26 16.85 1.75 -3.03
N GLN A 27 16.64 1.04 -4.15
CA GLN A 27 17.73 0.60 -5.02
C GLN A 27 18.52 1.79 -5.59
N LEU A 28 17.85 2.87 -5.97
CA LEU A 28 18.50 4.10 -6.43
C LEU A 28 19.30 4.81 -5.33
N GLY A 29 18.79 4.83 -4.09
CA GLY A 29 19.50 5.39 -2.93
C GLY A 29 20.80 4.63 -2.65
N VAL A 30 20.77 3.30 -2.72
CA VAL A 30 21.95 2.43 -2.58
C VAL A 30 22.93 2.64 -3.73
N ALA A 31 22.44 2.64 -4.98
CA ALA A 31 23.27 2.79 -6.17
C ALA A 31 23.90 4.18 -6.32
N ARG A 32 23.35 5.20 -5.66
CA ARG A 32 23.83 6.59 -5.68
C ARG A 32 24.01 7.12 -4.25
N PRO A 33 24.97 6.59 -3.49
CA PRO A 33 24.97 6.72 -2.05
C PRO A 33 25.30 8.13 -1.53
N ASP A 34 25.86 8.98 -2.39
CA ASP A 34 26.17 10.40 -2.12
C ASP A 34 25.10 11.37 -2.65
N ALA A 35 24.10 10.87 -3.37
CA ALA A 35 22.97 11.69 -3.80
C ALA A 35 21.88 11.76 -2.71
N PRO A 36 21.08 12.83 -2.67
CA PRO A 36 19.87 12.89 -1.84
C PRO A 36 18.96 11.69 -2.09
N TRP A 37 18.47 11.04 -1.03
CA TRP A 37 17.69 9.83 -1.15
C TRP A 37 16.33 10.10 -1.84
N PRO A 38 16.02 9.48 -2.99
CA PRO A 38 14.80 9.80 -3.73
C PRO A 38 13.54 9.22 -3.06
N THR A 39 12.41 9.93 -3.15
CA THR A 39 11.09 9.45 -2.67
C THR A 39 10.12 9.14 -3.81
N GLY A 40 10.56 9.32 -5.07
CA GLY A 40 9.75 9.21 -6.27
C GLY A 40 9.06 10.52 -6.68
N LEU A 41 8.74 11.38 -5.72
CA LEU A 41 8.17 12.73 -5.96
C LEU A 41 9.18 13.85 -5.68
N SER A 42 10.17 13.60 -4.84
CA SER A 42 11.26 14.52 -4.51
C SER A 42 12.43 13.71 -3.92
N SER A 43 13.21 14.30 -3.02
CA SER A 43 14.30 13.63 -2.30
C SER A 43 14.34 14.08 -0.84
N LEU A 44 14.84 13.20 0.02
CA LEU A 44 15.10 13.50 1.42
C LEU A 44 16.38 14.32 1.56
N GLY A 45 16.49 15.09 2.64
CA GLY A 45 17.64 15.96 2.94
C GLY A 45 18.91 15.21 3.39
N PHE A 46 18.97 13.89 3.24
CA PHE A 46 20.13 13.07 3.59
C PHE A 46 20.45 12.08 2.47
N THR A 47 21.68 11.55 2.51
CA THR A 47 22.22 10.58 1.54
C THR A 47 22.36 9.22 2.21
N PHE A 48 22.44 8.14 1.41
CA PHE A 48 22.61 6.79 1.93
C PHE A 48 23.87 6.65 2.80
N ASN A 49 24.99 7.28 2.40
CA ASN A 49 26.24 7.25 3.16
C ASN A 49 26.15 7.90 4.53
N ARG A 50 25.27 8.90 4.71
CA ARG A 50 25.08 9.54 6.01
C ARG A 50 24.38 8.66 7.03
N LEU A 51 23.72 7.57 6.62
CA LEU A 51 23.09 6.63 7.54
C LEU A 51 24.12 5.90 8.43
N ALA A 52 25.38 5.77 7.99
CA ALA A 52 26.43 5.15 8.81
C ALA A 52 26.66 5.90 10.14
N ALA A 53 26.35 7.20 10.20
CA ALA A 53 26.44 7.99 11.42
C ALA A 53 25.39 7.61 12.48
N ALA A 54 24.32 6.90 12.08
CA ALA A 54 23.31 6.38 13.00
C ALA A 54 23.73 5.07 13.69
N GLY A 55 24.85 4.47 13.28
CA GLY A 55 25.44 3.27 13.90
C GLY A 55 25.70 2.13 12.91
N ASN A 56 26.44 1.12 13.39
CA ASN A 56 26.77 -0.07 12.62
C ASN A 56 25.49 -0.77 12.14
N GLY A 57 25.41 -1.07 10.84
CA GLY A 57 24.27 -1.78 10.25
C GLY A 57 23.10 -0.90 9.81
N ALA A 58 23.10 0.41 10.08
CA ALA A 58 21.99 1.30 9.72
C ALA A 58 21.72 1.35 8.21
N GLN A 59 22.78 1.34 7.41
CA GLN A 59 22.69 1.29 5.94
C GLN A 59 22.05 -0.01 5.46
N GLN A 60 22.58 -1.16 5.91
CA GLN A 60 22.03 -2.47 5.55
C GLN A 60 20.58 -2.62 6.02
N TRP A 61 20.26 -2.13 7.21
CA TRP A 61 18.90 -2.16 7.73
C TRP A 61 17.94 -1.36 6.86
N ALA A 62 18.31 -0.13 6.46
CA ALA A 62 17.50 0.73 5.60
C ALA A 62 17.30 0.12 4.20
N GLU A 63 18.38 -0.42 3.61
CA GLU A 63 18.34 -1.11 2.31
C GLU A 63 17.41 -2.33 2.36
N LEU A 64 17.63 -3.24 3.31
CA LEU A 64 16.88 -4.49 3.37
C LEU A 64 15.41 -4.25 3.72
N THR A 65 15.14 -3.33 4.64
CA THR A 65 13.76 -2.98 5.02
C THR A 65 13.04 -2.28 3.88
N GLY A 66 13.70 -1.36 3.16
CA GLY A 66 13.12 -0.72 1.98
C GLY A 66 12.85 -1.70 0.84
N SER A 67 13.79 -2.61 0.58
CA SER A 67 13.66 -3.65 -0.45
C SER A 67 12.54 -4.64 -0.14
N VAL A 68 12.60 -5.30 1.02
CA VAL A 68 11.60 -6.28 1.46
C VAL A 68 10.24 -5.61 1.64
N GLY A 69 10.21 -4.41 2.22
CA GLY A 69 9.00 -3.62 2.40
C GLY A 69 8.32 -3.30 1.07
N GLY A 70 9.06 -2.79 0.08
CA GLY A 70 8.52 -2.47 -1.24
C GLY A 70 7.92 -3.69 -1.96
N VAL A 71 8.63 -4.82 -1.96
CA VAL A 71 8.16 -6.06 -2.58
C VAL A 71 6.94 -6.62 -1.87
N ASN A 72 6.94 -6.64 -0.53
CA ASN A 72 5.80 -7.16 0.25
C ASN A 72 4.54 -6.31 0.06
N VAL A 73 4.67 -4.98 0.00
CA VAL A 73 3.56 -4.08 -0.29
C VAL A 73 3.00 -4.36 -1.69
N ALA A 74 3.88 -4.53 -2.69
CA ALA A 74 3.46 -4.86 -4.05
C ALA A 74 2.76 -6.23 -4.14
N ALA A 75 3.27 -7.25 -3.45
CA ALA A 75 2.66 -8.58 -3.42
C ALA A 75 1.29 -8.56 -2.71
N ALA A 76 1.17 -7.88 -1.57
CA ALA A 76 -0.10 -7.72 -0.86
C ALA A 76 -1.14 -7.00 -1.72
N ALA A 77 -0.72 -6.01 -2.50
CA ALA A 77 -1.57 -5.29 -3.44
C ALA A 77 -2.12 -6.18 -4.56
N VAL A 78 -1.31 -7.09 -5.09
CA VAL A 78 -1.77 -8.12 -6.05
C VAL A 78 -2.83 -9.01 -5.39
N ALA A 79 -2.62 -9.44 -4.14
CA ALA A 79 -3.60 -10.25 -3.42
C ALA A 79 -4.95 -9.52 -3.28
N VAL A 80 -4.93 -8.22 -2.94
CA VAL A 80 -6.15 -7.39 -2.91
C VAL A 80 -6.87 -7.40 -4.26
N SER A 81 -6.17 -7.16 -5.36
CA SER A 81 -6.78 -7.15 -6.69
C SER A 81 -7.32 -8.53 -7.09
N VAL A 82 -6.59 -9.61 -6.83
CA VAL A 82 -7.02 -10.99 -7.10
C VAL A 82 -8.27 -11.34 -6.28
N VAL A 83 -8.26 -11.07 -4.97
CA VAL A 83 -9.42 -11.34 -4.09
C VAL A 83 -10.63 -10.51 -4.52
N ALA A 84 -10.44 -9.25 -4.91
CA ALA A 84 -11.53 -8.44 -5.44
C ALA A 84 -12.10 -9.00 -6.75
N ARG A 85 -11.22 -9.44 -7.67
CA ARG A 85 -11.58 -9.92 -9.01
C ARG A 85 -12.26 -11.29 -9.02
N PHE A 86 -11.81 -12.20 -8.15
CA PHE A 86 -12.25 -13.60 -8.16
C PHE A 86 -13.14 -13.94 -6.96
N GLY A 87 -12.83 -13.44 -5.76
CA GLY A 87 -13.63 -13.67 -4.56
C GLY A 87 -14.84 -12.74 -4.49
N LEU A 88 -14.59 -11.43 -4.39
CA LEU A 88 -15.64 -10.44 -4.15
C LEU A 88 -16.62 -10.37 -5.33
N ARG A 89 -16.11 -10.35 -6.58
CA ARG A 89 -16.96 -10.36 -7.78
C ARG A 89 -17.92 -11.55 -7.82
N ALA A 90 -17.49 -12.70 -7.30
CA ALA A 90 -18.26 -13.94 -7.24
C ALA A 90 -19.23 -14.02 -6.05
N GLY A 91 -19.34 -12.98 -5.22
CA GLY A 91 -20.26 -12.98 -4.10
C GLY A 91 -19.72 -13.59 -2.81
N GLN A 92 -18.43 -13.91 -2.75
CA GLN A 92 -17.86 -14.61 -1.61
C GLN A 92 -17.78 -13.72 -0.37
N ARG A 93 -18.45 -14.12 0.72
CA ARG A 93 -18.48 -13.35 1.99
C ARG A 93 -17.10 -13.21 2.63
N TRP A 94 -16.28 -14.26 2.58
CA TRP A 94 -14.92 -14.22 3.12
C TRP A 94 -14.05 -13.17 2.40
N ALA A 95 -14.25 -12.96 1.10
CA ALA A 95 -13.49 -12.00 0.32
C ALA A 95 -13.80 -10.56 0.75
N TRP A 96 -15.06 -10.27 1.10
CA TRP A 96 -15.44 -8.97 1.65
C TRP A 96 -14.75 -8.72 3.00
N TRP A 97 -14.76 -9.71 3.90
CA TRP A 97 -14.09 -9.59 5.20
C TRP A 97 -12.57 -9.48 5.09
N PHE A 98 -11.94 -10.23 4.19
CA PHE A 98 -10.51 -10.10 3.91
C PHE A 98 -10.16 -8.68 3.42
N LEU A 99 -10.94 -8.14 2.47
CA LEU A 99 -10.72 -6.78 1.96
C LEU A 99 -11.01 -5.71 3.03
N ALA A 100 -11.99 -5.93 3.90
CA ALA A 100 -12.23 -5.07 5.07
C ALA A 100 -11.05 -5.10 6.05
N PHE A 101 -10.46 -6.28 6.29
CA PHE A 101 -9.22 -6.39 7.05
C PHE A 101 -8.07 -5.64 6.36
N CYS A 102 -7.87 -5.79 5.05
CA CYS A 102 -6.85 -5.04 4.31
C CYS A 102 -7.09 -3.52 4.36
N LEU A 103 -8.34 -3.05 4.41
CA LEU A 103 -8.64 -1.64 4.61
C LEU A 103 -8.20 -1.17 6.00
N LEU A 104 -8.65 -1.87 7.05
CA LEU A 104 -8.45 -1.45 8.43
C LEU A 104 -7.00 -1.60 8.87
N TRP A 105 -6.39 -2.72 8.55
CA TRP A 105 -5.03 -3.03 8.99
C TRP A 105 -3.99 -2.33 8.12
N ILE A 106 -4.04 -2.51 6.80
CA ILE A 106 -3.00 -1.97 5.90
C ILE A 106 -3.32 -0.52 5.57
N GLY A 107 -4.54 -0.25 5.06
CA GLY A 107 -4.90 1.08 4.56
C GLY A 107 -4.84 2.18 5.60
N LEU A 108 -5.47 1.98 6.76
CA LEU A 108 -5.47 3.00 7.82
C LEU A 108 -4.09 3.16 8.47
N HIS A 109 -3.36 2.07 8.67
CA HIS A 109 -2.00 2.13 9.20
C HIS A 109 -1.08 2.92 8.26
N ASP A 110 -1.12 2.62 6.96
CA ASP A 110 -0.29 3.31 5.96
C ASP A 110 -0.68 4.78 5.82
N ALA A 111 -1.98 5.12 5.91
CA ALA A 111 -2.43 6.51 5.90
C ALA A 111 -1.92 7.28 7.13
N PHE A 112 -1.93 6.65 8.31
CA PHE A 112 -1.38 7.22 9.52
C PHE A 112 0.14 7.39 9.44
N ALA A 113 0.87 6.36 9.01
CA ALA A 113 2.31 6.38 8.85
C ALA A 113 2.75 7.43 7.81
N ALA A 114 2.05 7.53 6.68
CA ALA A 114 2.33 8.54 5.66
C ALA A 114 2.03 9.94 6.17
N THR A 115 0.97 10.14 6.97
CA THR A 115 0.68 11.44 7.60
C THR A 115 1.81 11.87 8.53
N ARG A 116 2.31 10.95 9.37
CA ARG A 116 3.48 11.22 10.22
C ARG A 116 4.73 11.51 9.39
N PHE A 117 4.93 10.77 8.30
CA PHE A 117 6.05 10.99 7.40
C PHE A 117 5.99 12.36 6.73
N PHE A 118 4.83 12.78 6.24
CA PHE A 118 4.62 14.11 5.68
C PHE A 118 4.89 15.20 6.73
N ALA A 119 4.35 15.06 7.93
CA ALA A 119 4.60 16.01 9.02
C ALA A 119 6.10 16.13 9.36
N ALA A 120 6.85 15.03 9.27
CA ALA A 120 8.28 15.01 9.57
C ALA A 120 9.18 15.48 8.42
N THR A 121 8.76 15.32 7.16
CA THR A 121 9.65 15.48 5.99
C THR A 121 9.14 16.46 4.93
N GLY A 122 7.88 16.88 5.00
CA GLY A 122 7.20 17.68 3.96
C GLY A 122 6.89 16.91 2.67
N GLN A 123 7.18 15.61 2.60
CA GLN A 123 7.08 14.80 1.38
C GLN A 123 5.64 14.28 1.16
N PRO A 124 4.98 14.59 0.03
CA PRO A 124 3.53 14.37 -0.15
C PRO A 124 3.16 12.91 -0.51
N ILE A 125 3.78 11.92 0.12
CA ILE A 125 3.50 10.48 -0.11
C ILE A 125 2.11 10.08 0.42
N ILE A 126 1.50 10.91 1.28
CA ILE A 126 0.15 10.72 1.84
C ILE A 126 -0.94 10.44 0.81
N VAL A 127 -0.82 10.96 -0.42
CA VAL A 127 -1.89 10.87 -1.43
C VAL A 127 -2.21 9.41 -1.77
N MET A 128 -1.20 8.53 -1.84
CA MET A 128 -1.39 7.13 -2.20
C MET A 128 -2.24 6.37 -1.16
N PRO A 129 -1.85 6.28 0.13
CA PRO A 129 -2.62 5.51 1.10
C PRO A 129 -4.04 6.05 1.31
N TYR A 130 -4.26 7.37 1.27
CA TYR A 130 -5.62 7.93 1.32
C TYR A 130 -6.46 7.55 0.09
N SER A 131 -5.86 7.51 -1.10
CA SER A 131 -6.55 7.05 -2.32
C SER A 131 -6.94 5.57 -2.23
N TYR A 132 -6.05 4.73 -1.70
CA TYR A 132 -6.34 3.33 -1.42
C TYR A 132 -7.52 3.18 -0.46
N VAL A 133 -7.48 3.88 0.68
CA VAL A 133 -8.55 3.87 1.70
C VAL A 133 -9.89 4.29 1.10
N ALA A 134 -9.92 5.39 0.34
CA ALA A 134 -11.14 5.90 -0.28
C ALA A 134 -11.75 4.90 -1.28
N LEU A 135 -10.94 4.34 -2.19
CA LEU A 135 -11.41 3.36 -3.18
C LEU A 135 -11.88 2.05 -2.53
N MET A 136 -11.10 1.55 -1.57
CA MET A 136 -11.39 0.31 -0.85
C MET A 136 -12.69 0.44 -0.04
N LEU A 137 -12.84 1.53 0.72
CA LEU A 137 -14.04 1.82 1.49
C LEU A 137 -15.27 1.97 0.60
N ALA A 138 -15.17 2.76 -0.47
CA ALA A 138 -16.27 2.94 -1.43
C ALA A 138 -16.69 1.61 -2.07
N GLY A 139 -15.72 0.77 -2.43
CA GLY A 139 -15.98 -0.57 -2.96
C GLY A 139 -16.67 -1.51 -1.96
N LEU A 140 -16.22 -1.51 -0.71
CA LEU A 140 -16.80 -2.32 0.37
C LEU A 140 -18.23 -1.88 0.71
N ILE A 141 -18.48 -0.57 0.81
CA ILE A 141 -19.82 -0.02 1.05
C ILE A 141 -20.77 -0.42 -0.08
N ARG A 142 -20.34 -0.27 -1.34
CA ARG A 142 -21.15 -0.62 -2.51
C ARG A 142 -21.43 -2.11 -2.60
N SER A 143 -20.48 -2.98 -2.24
CA SER A 143 -20.64 -4.43 -2.29
C SER A 143 -21.43 -5.03 -1.12
N ARG A 144 -21.51 -4.33 0.03
CA ARG A 144 -22.08 -4.86 1.28
C ARG A 144 -23.45 -5.50 1.10
N LYS A 145 -24.42 -4.78 0.51
CA LYS A 145 -25.79 -5.31 0.37
C LYS A 145 -25.83 -6.58 -0.48
N ALA A 146 -25.07 -6.63 -1.57
CA ALA A 146 -25.05 -7.79 -2.46
C ALA A 146 -24.37 -9.02 -1.85
N ILE A 147 -23.41 -8.83 -0.93
CA ILE A 147 -22.69 -9.92 -0.25
C ILE A 147 -23.50 -10.52 0.91
N PHE A 148 -24.25 -9.68 1.61
CA PHE A 148 -24.98 -10.06 2.82
C PHE A 148 -26.49 -10.20 2.64
N ALA A 149 -27.00 -10.06 1.42
CA ALA A 149 -28.39 -10.39 1.12
C ALA A 149 -28.68 -11.85 1.55
N PRO A 150 -29.88 -12.13 2.08
CA PRO A 150 -30.33 -13.50 2.29
C PRO A 150 -30.20 -14.27 0.98
N GLN A 151 -29.60 -15.46 1.04
CA GLN A 151 -29.70 -16.40 -0.08
C GLN A 151 -31.09 -17.00 0.04
N ASP A 152 -31.96 -16.73 -0.93
CA ASP A 152 -33.22 -17.45 -1.04
C ASP A 152 -32.86 -18.94 -1.11
N ARG A 153 -33.11 -19.65 0.00
CA ARG A 153 -32.96 -21.09 0.08
C ARG A 153 -34.13 -21.69 -0.68
N ASN A 154 -33.93 -21.93 -1.98
CA ASN A 154 -34.72 -22.90 -2.73
C ASN A 154 -34.19 -24.30 -2.43
#